data_AF-A0A1K2HQB0-F1
#
_entry.id   AF-A0A1K2HQB0-F1
#
_cell.length_a   1.000
_cell.length_b   1.000
_cell.length_c   1.000
_cell.angle_alpha   90.00
_cell.angle_beta   90.00
_cell.angle_gamma   90.00
#
_symmetry.space_group_name_H-M   'P 1'
#
loop_
_entity.id
_entity.type
_entity.pdbx_description
1 polymer ?
#
loop_
_entity_poly.entity_id
_entity_poly.type
_entity_poly.pdbx_seq_one_letter_code
_entity_poly.pdbx_strand_id
1 'polypeptide(L)'
;MRKLSVEEYRQLDSKSLAERIDDFLQAELPIPIKIDSVPFASASAKSILNSERFQNLEEGLRKRALEMFFRSVFQSEACVRYLVLGGSSGAKSGLGQETFSPRDQSISGALRQAQLVSARIAFECFMEFLSLVESGILFKKKSRDSKLGGFIKWLQGPNNSFGWVVFYVLPLKRFDRNYRTPEVHGTSHVAIEALRGAPVSMNRSNDELSALNLIVNLWQLVVQTLNNEEIRVWMINPEDEKLFPPLDKWREIDLGKWCAEYEEDILLTKKR
;
A
#
# COMPACT_ATOMS: atom_id res chain seq x y z
N MET A 1 16.76 -14.50 -15.19
CA MET A 1 16.22 -15.44 -14.17
C MET A 1 15.58 -16.65 -14.87
N ARG A 2 15.85 -17.89 -14.42
CA ARG A 2 15.26 -19.12 -14.98
C ARG A 2 13.76 -19.23 -14.65
N LYS A 3 12.91 -19.63 -15.61
CA LYS A 3 11.49 -19.97 -15.36
C LYS A 3 11.38 -21.28 -14.57
N LEU A 4 10.48 -21.32 -13.60
CA LEU A 4 10.16 -22.52 -12.81
C LEU A 4 8.81 -23.10 -13.23
N SER A 5 8.65 -24.41 -13.11
CA SER A 5 7.34 -25.06 -13.12
C SER A 5 6.56 -24.77 -11.83
N VAL A 6 5.26 -25.11 -11.82
CA VAL A 6 4.42 -24.97 -10.62
C VAL A 6 4.92 -25.87 -9.49
N GLU A 7 5.37 -27.08 -9.82
CA GLU A 7 5.92 -28.05 -8.88
C GLU A 7 7.26 -27.55 -8.30
N GLU A 8 8.16 -27.07 -9.16
CA GLU A 8 9.44 -26.50 -8.72
C GLU A 8 9.23 -25.29 -7.79
N TYR A 9 8.27 -24.41 -8.12
CA TYR A 9 7.89 -23.28 -7.26
C TYR A 9 7.39 -23.74 -5.88
N ARG A 10 6.50 -24.74 -5.85
CA ARG A 10 5.93 -25.25 -4.58
C ARG A 10 7.00 -25.85 -3.67
N GLN A 11 8.06 -26.42 -4.26
CA GLN A 11 9.17 -27.05 -3.55
C GLN A 11 10.22 -26.08 -3.00
N LEU A 12 10.22 -24.80 -3.41
CA LEU A 12 11.17 -23.81 -2.89
C LEU A 12 11.07 -23.69 -1.37
N ASP A 13 12.18 -23.68 -0.64
CA ASP A 13 12.17 -23.25 0.75
C ASP A 13 12.10 -21.71 0.85
N SER A 14 11.91 -21.20 2.07
CA SER A 14 11.81 -19.77 2.37
C SER A 14 13.06 -19.00 1.96
N LYS A 15 14.25 -19.62 2.08
CA LYS A 15 15.51 -19.03 1.64
C LYS A 15 15.58 -18.85 0.13
N SER A 16 15.33 -19.92 -0.64
CA SER A 16 15.34 -19.89 -2.11
C SER A 16 14.24 -18.99 -2.65
N LEU A 17 13.09 -18.93 -1.98
CA LEU A 17 12.01 -18.01 -2.32
C LEU A 17 12.44 -16.55 -2.12
N ALA A 18 13.06 -16.22 -0.98
CA ALA A 18 13.54 -14.87 -0.70
C ALA A 18 14.61 -14.42 -1.70
N GLU A 19 15.58 -15.29 -2.01
CA GLU A 19 16.59 -15.03 -3.05
C GLU A 19 15.96 -14.72 -4.39
N ARG A 20 14.98 -15.52 -4.80
CA ARG A 20 14.27 -15.32 -6.06
C ARG A 20 13.46 -14.03 -6.10
N ILE A 21 12.85 -13.64 -4.98
CA ILE A 21 12.13 -12.36 -4.85
C ILE A 21 13.12 -11.20 -5.02
N ASP A 22 14.25 -11.23 -4.33
CA ASP A 22 15.26 -10.17 -4.43
C ASP A 22 15.83 -10.08 -5.86
N ASP A 23 16.13 -11.22 -6.49
CA ASP A 23 16.56 -11.27 -7.89
C ASP A 23 15.51 -10.64 -8.83
N PHE A 24 14.22 -10.84 -8.55
CA PHE A 24 13.13 -10.24 -9.33
C PHE A 24 13.08 -8.72 -9.17
N LEU A 25 13.12 -8.25 -7.93
CA LEU A 25 13.07 -6.83 -7.62
C LEU A 25 14.30 -6.08 -8.16
N GLN A 26 15.46 -6.75 -8.23
CA GLN A 26 16.70 -6.18 -8.79
C GLN A 26 16.76 -6.22 -10.33
N ALA A 27 16.22 -7.26 -10.97
CA ALA A 27 16.31 -7.43 -12.42
C ALA A 27 15.40 -6.49 -13.24
N GLU A 28 14.39 -5.87 -12.61
CA GLU A 28 13.33 -5.09 -13.28
C GLU A 28 13.51 -3.56 -13.20
N LEU A 29 14.65 -3.02 -12.76
CA LEU A 29 14.84 -1.57 -12.59
C LEU A 29 15.61 -0.89 -13.74
N PRO A 30 14.90 -0.45 -14.80
CA PRO A 30 15.26 0.77 -15.48
C PRO A 30 14.00 1.64 -15.67
N ILE A 31 13.43 2.15 -14.58
CA ILE A 31 12.62 3.37 -14.71
C ILE A 31 13.36 4.44 -13.91
N PRO A 32 14.07 5.37 -14.58
CA PRO A 32 14.65 6.53 -13.93
C PRO A 32 13.51 7.50 -13.64
N ILE A 33 12.61 7.15 -12.72
CA ILE A 33 11.69 8.14 -12.18
C ILE A 33 12.48 8.90 -11.13
N LYS A 34 12.96 10.08 -11.51
CA LYS A 34 13.26 11.13 -10.52
C LYS A 34 11.93 11.56 -9.90
N ILE A 35 11.39 10.73 -9.01
CA ILE A 35 10.51 11.23 -7.97
C ILE A 35 11.47 11.86 -6.97
N ASP A 36 11.69 13.16 -7.11
CA ASP A 36 12.41 13.93 -6.10
C ASP A 36 11.65 13.70 -4.79
N SER A 37 12.29 13.00 -3.85
CA SER A 37 11.71 12.35 -2.65
C SER A 37 10.89 11.07 -2.93
N VAL A 38 11.56 9.91 -2.98
CA VAL A 38 11.66 8.97 -1.84
C VAL A 38 12.81 7.99 -2.18
N PRO A 39 13.89 7.90 -1.39
CA PRO A 39 14.81 6.79 -1.54
C PRO A 39 14.03 5.52 -1.17
N PHE A 40 13.82 4.61 -2.13
CA PHE A 40 13.37 3.26 -1.84
C PHE A 40 14.39 2.61 -0.89
N ALA A 41 14.20 2.77 0.41
CA ALA A 41 14.74 1.85 1.40
C ALA A 41 13.86 0.60 1.34
N SER A 42 13.91 -0.10 0.20
CA SER A 42 13.15 -1.32 0.00
C SER A 42 13.70 -2.36 0.97
N ALA A 43 12.94 -2.74 1.98
CA ALA A 43 13.18 -4.00 2.68
C ALA A 43 13.36 -5.08 1.61
N SER A 44 14.44 -5.85 1.70
CA SER A 44 14.62 -7.00 0.83
C SER A 44 13.91 -8.21 1.43
N ALA A 45 13.55 -9.17 0.59
CA ALA A 45 13.06 -10.44 1.08
C ALA A 45 14.10 -11.11 1.99
N LYS A 46 15.40 -10.94 1.71
CA LYS A 46 16.47 -11.38 2.61
C LYS A 46 16.48 -10.66 3.95
N SER A 47 16.25 -9.35 4.00
CA SER A 47 16.21 -8.61 5.28
C SER A 47 15.02 -9.05 6.13
N ILE A 48 13.87 -9.30 5.49
CA ILE A 48 12.70 -9.87 6.18
C ILE A 48 12.99 -11.28 6.66
N LEU A 49 13.51 -12.14 5.78
CA LEU A 49 13.84 -13.52 6.10
C LEU A 49 14.74 -13.59 7.33
N ASN A 50 15.80 -12.79 7.37
CA ASN A 50 16.80 -12.81 8.43
C ASN A 50 16.38 -12.10 9.73
N SER A 51 15.18 -11.53 9.79
CA SER A 51 14.71 -10.83 10.98
C SER A 51 14.31 -11.79 12.11
N GLU A 52 14.50 -11.33 13.34
CA GLU A 52 14.35 -12.16 14.54
C GLU A 52 12.96 -12.81 14.64
N ARG A 53 11.90 -11.99 14.55
CA ARG A 53 10.51 -12.49 14.61
C ARG A 53 10.16 -13.42 13.48
N PHE A 54 10.69 -13.16 12.28
CA PHE A 54 10.39 -13.95 11.10
C PHE A 54 11.03 -15.34 11.18
N GLN A 55 12.24 -15.45 11.74
CA GLN A 55 12.92 -16.73 11.95
C GLN A 55 12.18 -17.65 12.93
N ASN A 56 11.37 -17.09 13.83
CA ASN A 56 10.56 -17.85 14.78
C ASN A 56 9.31 -18.48 14.16
N LEU A 57 8.98 -18.17 12.90
CA LEU A 57 7.83 -18.75 12.21
C LEU A 57 8.15 -20.15 11.65
N GLU A 58 7.14 -21.01 11.62
CA GLU A 58 7.22 -22.27 10.89
C GLU A 58 7.47 -22.04 9.38
N GLU A 59 8.14 -22.98 8.73
CA GLU A 59 8.53 -22.86 7.31
C GLU A 59 7.35 -22.53 6.38
N GLY A 60 6.20 -23.17 6.59
CA GLY A 60 5.00 -22.89 5.80
C GLY A 60 4.48 -21.45 5.96
N LEU A 61 4.57 -20.90 7.17
CA LEU A 61 4.20 -19.51 7.47
C LEU A 61 5.23 -18.54 6.89
N ARG A 62 6.53 -18.84 6.99
CA ARG A 62 7.60 -18.05 6.37
C ARG A 62 7.40 -17.92 4.87
N LYS A 63 7.18 -19.03 4.16
CA LYS A 63 6.90 -19.01 2.71
C LYS A 63 5.69 -18.14 2.39
N ARG A 64 4.59 -18.32 3.13
CA ARG A 64 3.36 -17.55 2.90
C ARG A 64 3.53 -16.06 3.18
N ALA A 65 4.28 -15.70 4.22
CA ALA A 65 4.57 -14.30 4.52
C ALA A 65 5.48 -13.68 3.44
N LEU A 66 6.51 -14.38 2.97
CA LEU A 66 7.33 -13.91 1.83
C LEU A 66 6.51 -13.70 0.56
N GLU A 67 5.54 -14.57 0.28
CA GLU A 67 4.60 -14.37 -0.83
C GLU A 67 3.74 -13.12 -0.65
N MET A 68 3.26 -12.83 0.58
CA MET A 68 2.48 -11.61 0.86
C MET A 68 3.34 -10.35 0.74
N PHE A 69 4.57 -10.39 1.25
CA PHE A 69 5.55 -9.33 1.03
C PHE A 69 5.76 -9.07 -0.46
N PHE A 70 6.08 -10.12 -1.23
CA PHE A 70 6.32 -9.98 -2.67
C PHE A 70 5.10 -9.45 -3.41
N ARG A 71 3.90 -9.97 -3.12
CA ARG A 71 2.66 -9.46 -3.73
C ARG A 71 2.41 -8.00 -3.39
N SER A 72 2.69 -7.59 -2.15
CA SER A 72 2.54 -6.19 -1.75
C SER A 72 3.47 -5.29 -2.56
N VAL A 73 4.77 -5.60 -2.59
CA VAL A 73 5.77 -4.81 -3.33
C VAL A 73 5.52 -4.83 -4.84
N PHE A 74 5.17 -5.98 -5.41
CA PHE A 74 4.85 -6.12 -6.83
C PHE A 74 3.65 -5.26 -7.24
N GLN A 75 2.60 -5.23 -6.41
CA GLN A 75 1.42 -4.42 -6.67
C GLN A 75 1.67 -2.93 -6.46
N SER A 76 2.53 -2.58 -5.50
CA SER A 76 3.04 -1.21 -5.34
C SER A 76 3.78 -0.73 -6.59
N GLU A 77 4.67 -1.55 -7.15
CA GLU A 77 5.39 -1.26 -8.39
C GLU A 77 4.43 -1.13 -9.59
N ALA A 78 3.47 -2.06 -9.72
CA ALA A 78 2.44 -1.97 -10.76
C ALA A 78 1.66 -0.66 -10.67
N CYS A 79 1.31 -0.23 -9.46
CA CYS A 79 0.64 1.04 -9.20
C CYS A 79 1.46 2.24 -9.72
N VAL A 80 2.76 2.30 -9.43
CA VAL A 80 3.67 3.34 -9.97
C VAL A 80 3.69 3.31 -11.51
N ARG A 81 3.75 2.12 -12.11
CA ARG A 81 3.77 1.99 -13.58
C ARG A 81 2.48 2.47 -14.23
N TYR A 82 1.32 2.13 -13.66
CA TYR A 82 0.03 2.62 -14.17
C TYR A 82 -0.06 4.15 -14.08
N LEU A 83 0.47 4.75 -13.01
CA LEU A 83 0.58 6.20 -12.90
C LEU A 83 1.42 6.78 -14.04
N VAL A 84 2.65 6.30 -14.24
CA VAL A 84 3.56 6.81 -15.27
C VAL A 84 2.95 6.67 -16.67
N LEU A 85 2.41 5.50 -16.99
CA LEU A 85 1.75 5.23 -18.27
C LEU A 85 0.54 6.15 -18.46
N GLY A 86 -0.26 6.35 -17.41
CA GLY A 86 -1.35 7.30 -17.45
C GLY A 86 -0.84 8.71 -17.75
N GLY A 87 0.28 9.14 -17.13
CA GLY A 87 0.78 10.51 -17.23
C GLY A 87 1.36 10.79 -18.61
N SER A 88 2.11 9.83 -19.14
CA SER A 88 2.67 9.88 -20.49
C SER A 88 1.60 9.85 -21.59
N SER A 89 0.45 9.20 -21.35
CA SER A 89 -0.67 9.20 -22.29
C SER A 89 -1.28 10.59 -22.49
N GLY A 90 -1.14 11.49 -21.51
CA GLY A 90 -1.57 12.89 -21.64
C GLY A 90 -0.51 13.87 -22.13
N ALA A 91 0.77 13.49 -22.11
CA ALA A 91 1.86 14.34 -22.60
C ALA A 91 2.13 14.15 -24.11
N LYS A 92 1.75 13.01 -24.69
CA LYS A 92 2.02 12.68 -26.11
C LYS A 92 1.19 13.47 -27.12
N SER A 93 0.15 14.19 -26.70
CA SER A 93 -0.71 14.91 -27.64
C SER A 93 -0.11 16.22 -28.16
N GLY A 94 0.92 16.81 -27.52
CA GLY A 94 1.56 18.06 -27.98
C GLY A 94 0.61 19.28 -28.09
N LEU A 95 -0.67 19.07 -27.79
CA LEU A 95 -1.76 20.01 -27.77
C LEU A 95 -1.93 20.41 -26.30
N GLY A 96 -2.21 21.69 -26.04
CA GLY A 96 -2.49 22.17 -24.69
C GLY A 96 -3.58 21.33 -24.00
N GLN A 97 -3.82 21.62 -22.71
CA GLN A 97 -4.79 20.94 -21.83
C GLN A 97 -6.23 20.80 -22.38
N GLU A 98 -6.52 21.28 -23.59
CA GLU A 98 -7.86 21.54 -24.08
C GLU A 98 -8.52 20.40 -24.86
N THR A 99 -7.84 19.34 -25.33
CA THR A 99 -8.56 18.26 -26.04
C THR A 99 -7.90 16.88 -25.94
N PHE A 100 -8.17 16.16 -24.85
CA PHE A 100 -7.99 14.71 -24.85
C PHE A 100 -9.08 14.06 -25.69
N SER A 101 -8.70 13.19 -26.64
CA SER A 101 -9.71 12.43 -27.39
C SER A 101 -10.49 11.50 -26.45
N PRO A 102 -11.75 11.14 -26.75
CA PRO A 102 -12.50 10.17 -25.96
C PRO A 102 -11.74 8.84 -25.76
N ARG A 103 -10.89 8.46 -26.72
CA ARG A 103 -10.00 7.30 -26.63
C ARG A 103 -8.94 7.49 -25.55
N ASP A 104 -8.28 8.64 -25.51
CA ASP A 104 -7.24 8.94 -24.52
C ASP A 104 -7.84 9.06 -23.11
N GLN A 105 -9.05 9.63 -23.00
CA GLN A 105 -9.79 9.68 -21.74
C GLN A 105 -10.18 8.28 -21.26
N SER A 106 -10.63 7.41 -22.16
CA SER A 106 -10.94 6.01 -21.84
C SER A 106 -9.70 5.24 -21.36
N ILE A 107 -8.55 5.39 -22.04
CA ILE A 107 -7.29 4.76 -21.65
C ILE A 107 -6.81 5.30 -20.30
N SER A 108 -6.84 6.62 -20.09
CA SER A 108 -6.47 7.24 -18.82
C SER A 108 -7.36 6.75 -17.68
N GLY A 109 -8.67 6.65 -17.92
CA GLY A 109 -9.62 6.10 -16.95
C GLY A 109 -9.34 4.64 -16.57
N ALA A 110 -9.04 3.80 -17.56
CA ALA A 110 -8.69 2.39 -17.32
C ALA A 110 -7.38 2.24 -16.52
N LEU A 111 -6.36 3.04 -16.84
CA LEU A 111 -5.09 3.05 -16.12
C LEU A 111 -5.26 3.54 -14.68
N ARG A 112 -6.11 4.54 -14.43
CA ARG A 112 -6.45 5.00 -13.08
C ARG A 112 -7.16 3.91 -12.28
N GLN A 113 -8.12 3.20 -12.88
CA GLN A 113 -8.76 2.06 -12.21
C GLN A 113 -7.74 0.96 -11.86
N ALA A 114 -6.85 0.62 -12.79
CA ALA A 114 -5.79 -0.36 -12.54
C ALA A 114 -4.85 0.07 -11.41
N GLN A 115 -4.49 1.35 -11.34
CA GLN A 115 -3.72 1.94 -10.25
C GLN A 115 -4.42 1.76 -8.89
N LEU A 116 -5.69 2.17 -8.78
CA LEU A 116 -6.47 2.07 -7.54
C LEU A 116 -6.63 0.62 -7.08
N VAL A 117 -6.90 -0.31 -8.02
CA VAL A 117 -7.00 -1.74 -7.73
C VAL A 117 -5.65 -2.28 -7.22
N SER A 118 -4.54 -1.93 -7.88
CA SER A 118 -3.21 -2.38 -7.48
C SER A 118 -2.84 -1.87 -6.09
N ALA A 119 -3.11 -0.59 -5.79
CA ALA A 119 -2.88 -0.02 -4.45
C ALA A 119 -3.68 -0.76 -3.36
N ARG A 120 -4.95 -1.12 -3.62
CA ARG A 120 -5.78 -1.89 -2.67
C ARG A 120 -5.21 -3.29 -2.43
N ILE A 121 -4.81 -3.99 -3.49
CA ILE A 121 -4.21 -5.33 -3.36
C ILE A 121 -2.88 -5.22 -2.58
N ALA A 122 -2.05 -4.22 -2.89
CA ALA A 122 -0.80 -3.98 -2.19
C ALA A 122 -1.00 -3.82 -0.68
N PHE A 123 -2.00 -3.02 -0.29
CA PHE A 123 -2.35 -2.80 1.10
C PHE A 123 -2.93 -4.05 1.77
N GLU A 124 -3.80 -4.79 1.07
CA GLU A 124 -4.34 -6.04 1.60
C GLU A 124 -3.27 -7.09 1.86
N CYS A 125 -2.29 -7.23 0.97
CA CYS A 125 -1.14 -8.10 1.16
C CYS A 125 -0.23 -7.62 2.29
N PHE A 126 -0.04 -6.30 2.45
CA PHE A 126 0.69 -5.71 3.57
C PHE A 126 0.03 -6.05 4.91
N MET A 127 -1.29 -5.86 5.04
CA MET A 127 -2.04 -6.21 6.25
C MET A 127 -1.91 -7.70 6.60
N GLU A 128 -2.04 -8.58 5.61
CA GLU A 128 -1.89 -10.03 5.80
C GLU A 128 -0.46 -10.43 6.16
N PHE A 129 0.55 -9.77 5.60
CA PHE A 129 1.94 -9.98 5.99
C PHE A 129 2.14 -9.70 7.49
N LEU A 130 1.71 -8.53 7.96
CA LEU A 130 1.89 -8.14 9.35
C LEU A 130 1.19 -9.10 10.32
N SER A 131 -0.04 -9.49 10.02
CA SER A 131 -0.77 -10.43 10.89
C SER A 131 -0.18 -11.83 10.88
N LEU A 132 0.29 -12.31 9.73
CA LEU A 132 0.96 -13.60 9.62
C LEU A 132 2.24 -13.63 10.46
N VAL A 133 3.05 -12.58 10.41
CA VAL A 133 4.34 -12.59 11.11
C VAL A 133 4.17 -12.41 12.62
N GLU A 134 3.23 -11.59 13.06
CA GLU A 134 3.02 -11.36 14.50
C GLU A 134 2.21 -12.49 15.17
N SER A 135 1.21 -13.05 14.47
CA SER A 135 0.21 -13.94 15.09
C SER A 135 0.00 -15.27 14.38
N GLY A 136 0.60 -15.48 13.21
CA GLY A 136 0.34 -16.67 12.38
C GLY A 136 -1.07 -16.72 11.78
N ILE A 137 -1.89 -15.68 11.96
CA ILE A 137 -3.30 -15.65 11.56
C ILE A 137 -3.47 -14.83 10.28
N LEU A 138 -4.39 -15.29 9.44
CA LEU A 138 -4.91 -14.55 8.30
C LEU A 138 -6.27 -13.97 8.60
N PHE A 139 -6.47 -12.71 8.22
CA PHE A 139 -7.79 -12.10 8.26
C PHE A 139 -8.71 -12.78 7.25
N LYS A 140 -9.60 -13.63 7.75
CA LYS A 140 -10.75 -14.10 6.95
C LYS A 140 -11.82 -13.02 6.97
N LYS A 141 -12.32 -12.66 5.79
CA LYS A 141 -13.50 -11.78 5.67
C LYS A 141 -14.68 -12.48 6.35
N LYS A 142 -15.08 -12.02 7.54
CA LYS A 142 -16.37 -12.38 8.12
C LYS A 142 -17.45 -11.58 7.38
N SER A 143 -18.61 -12.19 7.13
CA SER A 143 -19.65 -11.71 6.20
C SER A 143 -20.20 -10.30 6.47
N ARG A 144 -19.92 -9.68 7.63
CA ARG A 144 -20.38 -8.35 8.00
C ARG A 144 -19.29 -7.29 8.22
N ASP A 145 -18.02 -7.67 8.42
CA ASP A 145 -16.95 -6.72 8.72
C ASP A 145 -15.99 -6.55 7.53
N SER A 146 -15.57 -5.31 7.26
CA SER A 146 -14.51 -5.06 6.28
C SER A 146 -13.17 -5.60 6.81
N LYS A 147 -12.33 -6.14 5.92
CA LYS A 147 -10.99 -6.65 6.26
C LYS A 147 -10.15 -5.58 7.00
N LEU A 148 -10.27 -4.33 6.54
CA LEU A 148 -9.65 -3.16 7.17
C LEU A 148 -10.15 -2.92 8.61
N GLY A 149 -11.46 -3.01 8.86
CA GLY A 149 -12.00 -2.87 10.22
C GLY A 149 -11.51 -3.96 11.17
N GLY A 150 -11.39 -5.20 10.67
CA GLY A 150 -10.77 -6.30 11.43
C GLY A 150 -9.29 -6.06 11.72
N PHE A 151 -8.54 -5.53 10.75
CA PHE A 151 -7.14 -5.18 10.90
C PHE A 151 -6.91 -4.07 11.93
N ILE A 152 -7.71 -3.00 11.89
CA ILE A 152 -7.63 -1.90 12.88
C ILE A 152 -7.88 -2.42 14.29
N LYS A 153 -8.92 -3.24 14.50
CA LYS A 153 -9.18 -3.86 15.80
C LYS A 153 -8.02 -4.75 16.27
N TRP A 154 -7.37 -5.45 15.34
CA TRP A 154 -6.20 -6.27 15.65
C TRP A 154 -4.98 -5.42 16.05
N LEU A 155 -4.74 -4.29 15.38
CA LEU A 155 -3.68 -3.35 15.73
C LEU A 155 -3.84 -2.76 17.13
N GLN A 156 -5.07 -2.56 17.58
CA GLN A 156 -5.41 -2.08 18.92
C GLN A 156 -5.23 -3.15 20.02
N GLY A 157 -4.87 -4.38 19.65
CA GLY A 157 -4.65 -5.46 20.59
C GLY A 157 -3.53 -5.13 21.60
N PRO A 158 -3.68 -5.50 22.87
CA PRO A 158 -2.63 -5.29 23.86
C PRO A 158 -1.36 -6.02 23.44
N ASN A 159 -0.21 -5.35 23.58
CA ASN A 159 1.12 -5.86 23.19
C ASN A 159 1.32 -6.12 21.70
N ASN A 160 0.46 -5.60 20.81
CA ASN A 160 0.72 -5.72 19.37
C ASN A 160 1.94 -4.87 18.97
N SER A 161 2.99 -5.54 18.49
CA SER A 161 4.25 -4.89 18.14
C SER A 161 4.13 -3.96 16.94
N PHE A 162 3.09 -4.17 16.12
CA PHE A 162 2.73 -3.33 14.99
C PHE A 162 1.65 -2.30 15.31
N GLY A 163 1.26 -2.10 16.58
CA GLY A 163 0.18 -1.17 16.96
C GLY A 163 0.36 0.25 16.39
N TRP A 164 1.60 0.71 16.26
CA TRP A 164 1.98 1.96 15.62
C TRP A 164 1.48 2.13 14.17
N VAL A 165 1.23 1.03 13.46
CA VAL A 165 0.70 1.05 12.09
C VAL A 165 -0.67 1.73 12.03
N VAL A 166 -1.40 1.79 13.15
CA VAL A 166 -2.72 2.41 13.21
C VAL A 166 -2.70 3.90 12.83
N PHE A 167 -1.62 4.62 13.18
CA PHE A 167 -1.44 6.04 12.84
C PHE A 167 -1.31 6.26 11.33
N TYR A 168 -0.90 5.24 10.59
CA TYR A 168 -0.80 5.23 9.15
C TYR A 168 -2.08 4.72 8.46
N VAL A 169 -2.78 3.77 9.08
CA VAL A 169 -3.98 3.15 8.50
C VAL A 169 -5.17 4.11 8.44
N LEU A 170 -5.30 5.03 9.37
CA LEU A 170 -6.45 5.94 9.37
C LEU A 170 -6.40 7.00 8.25
N PRO A 171 -5.25 7.60 7.90
CA PRO A 171 -5.09 8.33 6.64
C PRO A 171 -5.50 7.52 5.40
N LEU A 172 -5.17 6.22 5.37
CA LEU A 172 -5.62 5.31 4.29
C LEU A 172 -7.14 5.12 4.28
N LYS A 173 -7.78 5.10 5.46
CA LYS A 173 -9.25 5.02 5.58
C LYS A 173 -9.92 6.29 5.06
N ARG A 174 -9.34 7.47 5.32
CA ARG A 174 -9.76 8.76 4.75
C ARG A 174 -9.66 8.71 3.23
N PHE A 175 -8.54 8.21 2.70
CA PHE A 175 -8.34 7.98 1.28
C PHE A 175 -9.38 7.03 0.68
N ASP A 176 -9.54 5.80 1.20
CA ASP A 176 -10.53 4.84 0.66
C ASP A 176 -11.95 5.41 0.67
N ARG A 177 -12.30 6.23 1.67
CA ARG A 177 -13.63 6.87 1.71
C ARG A 177 -13.80 7.98 0.67
N ASN A 178 -12.77 8.79 0.43
CA ASN A 178 -12.81 9.88 -0.55
C ASN A 178 -12.74 9.35 -2.00
N TYR A 179 -12.03 8.24 -2.20
CA TYR A 179 -11.81 7.61 -3.51
C TYR A 179 -12.57 6.29 -3.67
N ARG A 180 -13.59 6.04 -2.83
CA ARG A 180 -14.71 5.13 -3.12
C ARG A 180 -15.60 5.78 -4.17
N THR A 181 -15.01 6.06 -5.31
CA THR A 181 -15.71 6.58 -6.46
C THR A 181 -16.51 5.46 -7.14
N PRO A 182 -17.60 5.82 -7.82
CA PRO A 182 -18.34 4.97 -8.76
C PRO A 182 -17.48 4.18 -9.77
N GLU A 183 -16.24 4.64 -9.99
CA GLU A 183 -15.23 4.00 -10.84
C GLU A 183 -14.91 2.55 -10.46
N VAL A 184 -15.02 2.16 -9.19
CA VAL A 184 -14.78 0.78 -8.73
C VAL A 184 -16.05 -0.08 -8.80
N HIS A 185 -17.22 0.55 -8.97
CA HIS A 185 -18.54 -0.09 -8.93
C HIS A 185 -19.28 -0.06 -10.28
N GLY A 186 -18.55 0.13 -11.38
CA GLY A 186 -19.08 -0.01 -12.75
C GLY A 186 -19.76 1.24 -13.32
N THR A 187 -19.77 2.35 -12.59
CA THR A 187 -20.31 3.64 -13.02
C THR A 187 -19.18 4.66 -13.12
N SER A 188 -18.14 4.32 -13.88
CA SER A 188 -17.02 5.20 -14.13
C SER A 188 -17.49 6.53 -14.72
N HIS A 189 -17.18 7.64 -14.05
CA HIS A 189 -17.49 8.98 -14.54
C HIS A 189 -16.75 9.31 -15.84
N VAL A 190 -15.73 8.52 -16.20
CA VAL A 190 -14.93 8.66 -17.42
C VAL A 190 -15.78 8.76 -18.67
N ALA A 191 -16.88 7.99 -18.78
CA ALA A 191 -17.77 8.09 -19.96
C ALA A 191 -18.51 9.43 -20.02
N ILE A 192 -18.95 9.95 -18.87
CA ILE A 192 -19.63 11.24 -18.75
C ILE A 192 -18.62 12.38 -18.96
N GLU A 193 -17.41 12.27 -18.41
CA GLU A 193 -16.33 13.24 -18.58
C GLU A 193 -15.85 13.31 -20.04
N ALA A 194 -15.73 12.16 -20.70
CA ALA A 194 -15.45 12.07 -22.14
C ALA A 194 -16.53 12.73 -22.99
N LEU A 195 -17.81 12.48 -22.68
CA LEU A 195 -18.91 13.15 -23.37
C LEU A 195 -18.95 14.66 -23.10
N ARG A 196 -18.53 15.10 -21.91
CA ARG A 196 -18.47 16.52 -21.53
C ARG A 196 -17.24 17.25 -22.06
N GLY A 197 -16.28 16.54 -22.67
CA GLY A 197 -15.00 17.13 -23.05
C GLY A 197 -14.25 17.72 -21.85
N ALA A 198 -14.44 17.13 -20.66
CA ALA A 198 -13.78 17.63 -19.46
C ALA A 198 -12.26 17.56 -19.64
N PRO A 199 -11.51 18.58 -19.21
CA PRO A 199 -10.06 18.49 -19.21
C PRO A 199 -9.65 17.31 -18.33
N VAL A 200 -8.74 16.46 -18.82
CA VAL A 200 -8.16 15.43 -17.97
C VAL A 200 -7.37 16.16 -16.89
N SER A 201 -7.81 16.03 -15.64
CA SER A 201 -7.10 16.57 -14.49
C SER A 201 -5.68 16.01 -14.47
N MET A 202 -4.72 16.80 -14.95
CA MET A 202 -3.28 16.50 -14.78
C MET A 202 -2.85 16.73 -13.33
N ASN A 203 -3.63 17.48 -12.55
CA ASN A 203 -3.58 17.49 -11.09
C ASN A 203 -4.18 16.17 -10.58
N ARG A 204 -3.48 15.07 -10.88
CA ARG A 204 -3.59 13.85 -10.11
C ARG A 204 -3.24 14.23 -8.69
N SER A 205 -4.23 14.28 -7.83
CA SER A 205 -4.02 14.72 -6.46
C SER A 205 -2.92 13.85 -5.87
N ASN A 206 -1.93 14.47 -5.23
CA ASN A 206 -0.91 13.76 -4.45
C ASN A 206 -1.57 12.73 -3.50
N ASP A 207 -2.81 13.00 -3.08
CA ASP A 207 -3.74 12.10 -2.40
C ASP A 207 -3.82 10.68 -3.00
N GLU A 208 -3.90 10.50 -4.32
CA GLU A 208 -3.98 9.18 -4.98
C GLU A 208 -2.72 8.34 -4.78
N LEU A 209 -1.59 9.00 -4.53
CA LEU A 209 -0.32 8.36 -4.22
C LEU A 209 -0.08 8.25 -2.73
N SER A 210 -0.81 8.98 -1.89
CA SER A 210 -0.63 8.97 -0.44
C SER A 210 -0.70 7.57 0.14
N ALA A 211 -1.61 6.73 -0.36
CA ALA A 211 -1.75 5.36 0.13
C ALA A 211 -0.57 4.45 -0.23
N LEU A 212 -0.11 4.57 -1.48
CA LEU A 212 1.02 3.82 -1.99
C LEU A 212 2.34 4.27 -1.33
N ASN A 213 2.54 5.58 -1.27
CA ASN A 213 3.71 6.21 -0.64
C ASN A 213 3.81 5.78 0.81
N LEU A 214 2.69 5.71 1.53
CA LEU A 214 2.66 5.18 2.89
C LEU A 214 3.23 3.76 2.94
N ILE A 215 2.65 2.83 2.18
CA ILE A 215 3.01 1.41 2.25
C ILE A 215 4.48 1.18 1.87
N VAL A 216 4.95 1.83 0.80
CA VAL A 216 6.34 1.71 0.33
C VAL A 216 7.30 2.19 1.42
N ASN A 217 6.97 3.29 2.08
CA ASN A 217 7.81 3.87 3.12
C ASN A 217 7.83 2.99 4.38
N LEU A 218 6.69 2.37 4.75
CA LEU A 218 6.56 1.63 6.00
C LEU A 218 7.46 0.39 6.12
N TRP A 219 7.93 -0.19 5.01
CA TRP A 219 8.68 -1.45 5.03
C TRP A 219 9.96 -1.40 5.88
N GLN A 220 10.64 -0.24 5.95
CA GLN A 220 11.80 -0.09 6.82
C GLN A 220 11.42 -0.18 8.31
N LEU A 221 10.34 0.50 8.71
CA LEU A 221 9.82 0.45 10.09
C LEU A 221 9.30 -0.94 10.45
N VAL A 222 8.74 -1.64 9.46
CA VAL A 222 8.36 -3.05 9.61
C VAL A 222 9.58 -3.91 9.89
N VAL A 223 10.67 -3.79 9.12
CA VAL A 223 11.91 -4.55 9.37
C VAL A 223 12.50 -4.23 10.75
N GLN A 224 12.50 -2.96 11.18
CA GLN A 224 12.90 -2.60 12.55
C GLN A 224 12.05 -3.33 13.60
N THR A 225 10.72 -3.28 13.45
CA THR A 225 9.79 -3.98 14.34
C THR A 225 10.04 -5.50 14.36
N LEU A 226 10.35 -6.08 13.19
CA LEU A 226 10.67 -7.51 13.06
C LEU A 226 11.96 -7.92 13.79
N ASN A 227 12.89 -6.98 13.97
CA ASN A 227 14.12 -7.16 14.74
C ASN A 227 13.99 -6.74 16.22
N ASN A 228 12.76 -6.53 16.70
CA ASN A 228 12.49 -6.00 18.05
C ASN A 228 13.13 -4.63 18.32
N GLU A 229 13.44 -3.87 17.26
CA GLU A 229 13.95 -2.52 17.39
C GLU A 229 12.79 -1.54 17.63
N GLU A 230 13.05 -0.51 18.44
CA GLU A 230 12.13 0.60 18.58
C GLU A 230 12.12 1.48 17.33
N ILE A 231 10.93 1.98 16.98
CA ILE A 231 10.76 2.93 15.88
C ILE A 231 11.37 4.25 16.29
N ARG A 232 12.30 4.73 15.47
CA ARG A 232 13.05 5.96 15.73
C ARG A 232 12.54 7.18 14.97
N VAL A 233 11.68 6.96 13.98
CA VAL A 233 11.19 8.03 13.12
C VAL A 233 9.77 7.70 12.64
N TRP A 234 8.91 8.70 12.66
CA TRP A 234 7.66 8.65 11.92
C TRP A 234 7.89 9.16 10.50
N MET A 235 7.28 8.53 9.51
CA MET A 235 7.25 9.02 8.14
C MET A 235 5.92 9.71 7.91
N ILE A 236 5.87 10.99 8.26
CA ILE A 236 4.62 11.74 8.33
C ILE A 236 4.50 12.63 7.10
N ASN A 237 3.32 12.65 6.49
CA ASN A 237 2.94 13.78 5.64
C ASN A 237 2.74 15.02 6.52
N PRO A 238 3.25 16.21 6.17
CA PRO A 238 3.10 17.41 6.99
C PRO A 238 1.65 17.72 7.39
N GLU A 239 0.68 17.43 6.53
CA GLU A 239 -0.75 17.64 6.79
C GLU A 239 -1.34 16.70 7.87
N ASP A 240 -0.66 15.58 8.11
CA ASP A 240 -1.05 14.53 9.03
C ASP A 240 -0.18 14.54 10.32
N GLU A 241 0.73 15.50 10.49
CA GLU A 241 1.65 15.58 11.65
C GLU A 241 0.92 15.57 12.99
N LYS A 242 -0.20 16.29 13.07
CA LYS A 242 -1.08 16.33 14.26
C LYS A 242 -1.66 14.97 14.67
N LEU A 243 -1.59 13.96 13.80
CA LEU A 243 -2.13 12.62 14.03
C LEU A 243 -1.13 11.69 14.70
N PHE A 244 0.15 12.03 14.61
CA PHE A 244 1.19 11.18 15.15
C PHE A 244 1.54 11.66 16.56
N PRO A 245 1.43 10.80 17.57
CA PRO A 245 1.91 11.13 18.90
C PRO A 245 3.44 11.20 18.92
N PRO A 246 4.06 11.74 19.98
CA PRO A 246 5.48 11.55 20.22
C PRO A 246 5.86 10.06 20.16
N LEU A 247 6.97 9.75 19.46
CA LEU A 247 7.45 8.38 19.21
C LEU A 247 7.68 7.57 20.48
N ASP A 248 8.13 8.22 21.54
CA ASP A 248 8.37 7.61 22.84
C ASP A 248 7.07 7.30 23.62
N LYS A 249 5.94 7.87 23.20
CA LYS A 249 4.67 7.81 23.96
C LYS A 249 3.56 7.04 23.28
N TRP A 250 3.75 6.57 22.04
CA TRP A 250 2.65 5.93 21.30
C TRP A 250 2.12 4.66 21.99
N ARG A 251 2.97 3.95 22.75
CA ARG A 251 2.57 2.77 23.52
C ARG A 251 1.72 3.10 24.76
N GLU A 252 1.73 4.35 25.21
CA GLU A 252 0.94 4.82 26.35
C GLU A 252 -0.49 5.22 25.93
N ILE A 253 -0.74 5.30 24.63
CA ILE A 253 -2.03 5.74 24.08
C ILE A 253 -2.99 4.57 24.05
N ASP A 254 -4.20 4.82 24.55
CA ASP A 254 -5.35 3.97 24.26
C ASP A 254 -5.70 4.07 22.77
N LEU A 255 -5.14 3.17 21.97
CA LEU A 255 -5.35 3.13 20.52
C LEU A 255 -6.83 2.98 20.15
N GLY A 256 -7.64 2.33 21.01
CA GLY A 256 -9.08 2.18 20.79
C GLY A 256 -9.80 3.52 20.88
N LYS A 257 -9.54 4.27 21.96
CA LYS A 257 -10.07 5.62 22.15
C LYS A 257 -9.56 6.58 21.07
N TRP A 258 -8.26 6.57 20.79
CA TRP A 258 -7.64 7.43 19.78
C TRP A 258 -8.25 7.19 18.38
N CYS A 259 -8.46 5.93 18.00
CA CYS A 259 -9.11 5.61 16.72
C CYS A 259 -10.55 6.10 16.66
N ALA A 260 -11.32 5.97 17.75
CA ALA A 260 -12.70 6.44 17.79
C ALA A 260 -12.79 7.96 17.59
N GLU A 261 -11.95 8.72 18.29
CA GLU A 261 -11.87 10.18 18.17
C GLU A 261 -11.47 10.62 16.74
N TYR A 262 -10.49 9.94 16.15
CA TYR A 262 -10.06 10.28 14.79
C TYR A 262 -11.09 9.87 13.73
N GLU A 263 -11.78 8.73 13.90
CA GLU A 263 -12.86 8.33 13.00
C GLU A 263 -14.00 9.35 12.98
N GLU A 264 -14.32 9.97 14.13
CA GLU A 264 -15.26 11.10 14.19
C GLU A 264 -14.76 12.32 13.40
N ASP A 265 -13.49 12.70 13.51
CA ASP A 265 -12.90 13.81 12.73
C ASP A 265 -12.97 13.55 11.22
N ILE A 266 -12.66 12.32 10.76
CA ILE A 266 -12.84 11.92 9.36
C ILE A 266 -14.32 12.03 8.97
N LEU A 267 -15.26 11.62 9.82
CA LEU A 267 -16.69 11.71 9.54
C LEU A 267 -17.17 13.16 9.37
N LEU A 268 -16.64 14.09 10.18
CA LEU A 268 -17.00 15.49 10.21
C LEU A 268 -16.40 16.31 9.04
N THR A 269 -15.25 15.92 8.50
CA THR A 269 -14.60 16.60 7.35
C THR A 269 -15.41 16.53 6.05
N LYS A 270 -16.47 15.72 5.96
CA LYS A 270 -17.39 15.68 4.80
C LYS A 270 -18.34 16.88 4.67
N LYS A 271 -18.40 17.78 5.67
CA LYS A 271 -19.38 18.88 5.75
C LYS A 271 -18.88 20.24 5.25
N ARG A 272 -17.72 20.33 4.61
CA ARG A 272 -17.22 21.58 3.99
C ARG A 272 -17.06 21.43 2.49
#